data_AF-A0A7I7SLD6-F1
#
_entry.id   AF-A0A7I7SLD6-F1
#
_cell.length_a   1.000
_cell.length_b   1.000
_cell.length_c   1.000
_cell.angle_alpha   90.00
_cell.angle_beta   90.00
_cell.angle_gamma   90.00
#
_symmetry.space_group_name_H-M   'P 1'
#
loop_
_entity.id
_entity.type
_entity.pdbx_description
1 polymer ?
#
loop_
_entity_poly.entity_id
_entity_poly.type
_entity_poly.pdbx_seq_one_letter_code
_entity_poly.pdbx_strand_id
1 'polypeptide(L)'
;MDAADRVGAPVMSRRDAGGDSDRCGGDRLDDRGVMPFERRAAGTADDVAEQVTTLRQLCREAGRDRAGLHRAVALRQPNPAGAGRLAQLGVDELVLVASPPDDPAHAGDWVAELAADWQ
;
A
#
# COMPACT_ATOMS: atom_id res chain seq x y z
N MET A 1 47.29 37.46 39.82
CA MET A 1 47.47 38.21 38.56
C MET A 1 47.30 37.19 37.45
N ASP A 2 46.21 37.10 36.69
CA ASP A 2 45.04 37.96 36.44
C ASP A 2 43.88 36.98 36.10
N ALA A 3 42.78 36.88 36.85
CA ALA A 3 41.51 37.62 36.70
C ALA A 3 40.97 37.62 35.25
N ALA A 4 39.93 36.81 34.98
CA ALA A 4 38.51 37.23 34.92
C ALA A 4 38.15 37.72 33.49
N ASP A 5 36.97 37.54 32.91
CA ASP A 5 35.66 37.26 33.46
C ASP A 5 34.69 36.91 32.32
N ARG A 6 33.71 36.06 32.63
CA ARG A 6 32.27 36.02 32.26
C ARG A 6 31.85 36.36 30.82
N VAL A 7 30.89 35.67 30.22
CA VAL A 7 29.46 35.49 30.58
C VAL A 7 29.00 34.19 29.86
N GLY A 8 28.20 33.25 30.37
CA GLY A 8 27.06 33.25 31.29
C GLY A 8 25.97 32.38 30.64
N ALA A 9 25.64 31.25 31.24
CA ALA A 9 24.69 30.25 30.74
C ALA A 9 23.24 30.77 30.63
N PRO A 10 22.33 29.98 30.03
CA PRO A 10 21.41 29.30 30.94
C PRO A 10 21.15 27.84 30.59
N VAL A 11 21.09 27.04 31.66
CA VAL A 11 20.34 25.79 31.70
C VAL A 11 18.84 26.14 31.63
N MET A 12 18.08 25.47 30.77
CA MET A 12 16.62 25.41 30.85
C MET A 12 16.18 23.99 30.49
N SER A 13 15.78 23.27 31.53
CA SER A 13 14.93 22.10 31.45
C SER A 13 13.49 22.55 31.20
N ARG A 14 12.80 21.99 30.20
CA ARG A 14 11.34 21.91 30.20
C ARG A 14 10.77 20.85 29.24
N ARG A 15 10.30 19.77 29.89
CA ARG A 15 9.03 19.06 29.69
C ARG A 15 8.79 18.27 28.41
N ASP A 16 8.56 16.99 28.67
CA ASP A 16 7.58 16.09 28.06
C ASP A 16 6.60 16.77 27.08
N ALA A 17 6.71 16.35 25.82
CA ALA A 17 5.54 16.04 25.03
C ALA A 17 5.75 14.61 24.55
N GLY A 18 5.03 13.68 25.19
CA GLY A 18 4.83 12.34 24.67
C GLY A 18 4.39 12.43 23.21
N GLY A 19 5.21 11.86 22.34
CA GLY A 19 4.90 11.57 20.95
C GLY A 19 5.14 10.09 20.74
N ASP A 20 4.23 9.32 21.33
CA ASP A 20 4.02 7.89 21.14
C ASP A 20 4.49 7.42 19.74
N SER A 21 5.67 6.79 19.72
CA SER A 21 6.20 6.13 18.53
C SER A 21 5.76 4.67 18.47
N ASP A 22 4.65 4.31 19.13
CA ASP A 22 3.85 3.13 18.82
C ASP A 22 2.75 3.50 17.81
N ARG A 23 3.14 3.64 16.54
CA ARG A 23 2.24 3.29 15.43
C ARG A 23 2.76 2.09 14.64
N CYS A 24 3.21 1.08 15.38
CA CYS A 24 2.96 -0.30 14.99
C CYS A 24 1.70 -0.74 15.71
N GLY A 25 0.53 -0.34 15.18
CA GLY A 25 -0.73 -0.94 15.59
C GLY A 25 -0.65 -2.43 15.23
N GLY A 26 -0.24 -3.25 16.19
CA GLY A 26 -0.36 -4.69 16.10
C GLY A 26 -1.84 -5.01 16.11
N ASP A 27 -2.44 -5.08 14.93
CA ASP A 27 -3.73 -5.73 14.77
C ASP A 27 -3.56 -7.16 15.26
N ARG A 28 -4.29 -7.48 16.34
CA ARG A 28 -4.44 -8.85 16.81
C ARG A 28 -4.92 -9.70 15.64
N LEU A 29 -4.11 -10.69 15.30
CA LEU A 29 -4.55 -11.86 14.56
C LEU A 29 -5.81 -12.39 15.25
N ASP A 30 -6.88 -12.60 14.49
CA ASP A 30 -8.01 -13.39 14.99
C ASP A 30 -7.63 -14.88 15.01
N ASP A 31 -8.35 -15.68 15.80
CA ASP A 31 -8.11 -17.11 15.97
C ASP A 31 -8.36 -17.95 14.69
N ARG A 32 -8.68 -17.32 13.54
CA ARG A 32 -8.99 -18.02 12.29
C ARG A 32 -7.94 -17.88 11.20
N GLY A 33 -6.92 -17.03 11.38
CA GLY A 33 -5.81 -16.93 10.42
C GLY A 33 -6.25 -16.54 9.00
N VAL A 34 -7.45 -15.95 8.85
CA VAL A 34 -7.93 -15.41 7.57
C VAL A 34 -7.75 -13.91 7.64
N MET A 35 -6.76 -13.40 6.91
CA MET A 35 -6.56 -11.95 6.76
C MET A 35 -7.85 -11.33 6.17
N PRO A 36 -8.52 -10.37 6.84
CA PRO A 36 -9.60 -9.65 6.20
C PRO A 36 -9.03 -8.93 4.97
N PHE A 37 -9.65 -9.14 3.81
CA PHE A 37 -9.26 -8.52 2.53
C PHE A 37 -9.54 -6.99 2.50
N GLU A 38 -9.62 -6.33 3.66
CA GLU A 38 -9.74 -4.88 3.78
C GLU A 38 -8.37 -4.20 3.60
N ARG A 39 -7.69 -4.53 2.51
CA ARG A 39 -6.60 -3.71 1.98
C ARG A 39 -7.22 -2.78 0.95
N ARG A 40 -6.87 -1.49 0.97
CA ARG A 40 -7.41 -0.42 0.09
C ARG A 40 -7.38 -0.84 -1.38
N ALA A 41 -8.42 -1.55 -1.84
CA ALA A 41 -8.62 -1.81 -3.25
C ALA A 41 -8.75 -0.46 -3.93
N ALA A 42 -7.94 -0.22 -4.96
CA ALA A 42 -8.08 0.99 -5.75
C ALA A 42 -9.47 0.93 -6.42
N GLY A 43 -10.25 2.01 -6.25
CA GLY A 43 -11.58 2.09 -6.85
C GLY A 43 -11.49 2.25 -8.37
N THR A 44 -10.42 2.89 -8.84
CA THR A 44 -10.19 3.27 -10.24
C THR A 44 -8.70 3.22 -10.62
N ALA A 45 -8.39 3.32 -11.92
CA ALA A 45 -7.01 3.46 -12.39
C ALA A 45 -6.35 4.79 -11.95
N ASP A 46 -7.14 5.83 -11.68
CA ASP A 46 -6.64 7.10 -11.14
C ASP A 46 -6.18 6.95 -9.69
N ASP A 47 -6.93 6.20 -8.86
CA ASP A 47 -6.50 5.85 -7.50
C ASP A 47 -5.17 5.07 -7.53
N VAL A 48 -4.99 4.18 -8.51
CA VAL A 48 -3.72 3.49 -8.72
C VAL A 48 -2.61 4.48 -9.09
N ALA A 49 -2.88 5.45 -9.97
CA ALA A 49 -1.87 6.43 -10.36
C ALA A 49 -1.34 7.25 -9.18
N GLU A 50 -2.23 7.65 -8.27
CA GLU A 50 -1.85 8.32 -7.01
C GLU A 50 -0.97 7.41 -6.15
N GLN A 51 -1.41 6.16 -5.92
CA GLN A 51 -0.65 5.18 -5.13
C GLN A 51 0.74 4.91 -5.72
N VAL A 52 0.83 4.78 -7.05
CA VAL A 52 2.10 4.59 -7.76
C VAL A 52 3.02 5.80 -7.57
N THR A 53 2.48 7.01 -7.63
CA THR A 53 3.23 8.24 -7.43
C THR A 53 3.79 8.31 -6.01
N THR A 54 2.97 8.03 -5.00
CA THR A 54 3.42 7.94 -3.60
C THR A 54 4.51 6.89 -3.43
N LEU A 55 4.31 5.70 -3.99
CA LEU A 55 5.28 4.61 -3.88
C LEU A 55 6.62 5.01 -4.51
N ARG A 56 6.62 5.63 -5.70
CA ARG A 56 7.83 6.17 -6.35
C ARG A 56 8.57 7.16 -5.47
N GLN A 57 7.86 8.07 -4.79
CA GLN A 57 8.47 9.02 -3.85
C GLN A 57 9.15 8.29 -2.69
N LEU A 58 8.47 7.33 -2.06
CA LEU A 58 9.01 6.54 -0.95
C LEU A 58 10.27 5.75 -1.34
N CYS A 59 10.31 5.18 -2.56
CA CYS A 59 11.52 4.50 -3.03
C CYS A 59 12.70 5.46 -3.21
N ARG A 60 12.45 6.64 -3.77
CA ARG A 60 13.49 7.67 -3.94
C ARG A 60 14.05 8.12 -2.60
N GLU A 61 13.19 8.35 -1.61
CA GLU A 61 13.59 8.74 -0.25
C GLU A 61 14.41 7.65 0.44
N ALA A 62 14.07 6.38 0.19
CA ALA A 62 14.81 5.23 0.72
C ALA A 62 16.07 4.88 -0.09
N GLY A 63 16.41 5.62 -1.16
CA GLY A 63 17.51 5.27 -2.06
C GLY A 63 17.34 3.95 -2.80
N ARG A 64 16.09 3.48 -2.96
CA ARG A 64 15.75 2.22 -3.63
C ARG A 64 15.31 2.46 -5.05
N ASP A 65 15.74 1.58 -5.95
CA ASP A 65 15.23 1.55 -7.31
C ASP A 65 13.82 0.96 -7.36
N ARG A 66 12.93 1.63 -8.09
CA ARG A 66 11.58 1.14 -8.39
C ARG A 66 11.62 -0.07 -9.31
N ALA A 67 12.57 -0.15 -10.24
CA ALA A 67 12.60 -1.23 -11.23
C ALA A 67 12.80 -2.63 -10.61
N GLY A 68 13.34 -2.68 -9.38
CA GLY A 68 13.46 -3.93 -8.62
C GLY A 68 12.19 -4.37 -7.88
N LEU A 69 11.03 -3.70 -8.08
CA LEU A 69 9.79 -4.01 -7.38
C LEU A 69 8.68 -4.41 -8.34
N HIS A 70 8.25 -5.66 -8.25
CA HIS A 70 7.04 -6.17 -8.90
C HIS A 70 5.78 -5.63 -8.20
N ARG A 71 4.85 -5.07 -8.95
CA ARG A 71 3.64 -4.42 -8.43
C ARG A 71 2.38 -5.08 -8.97
N ALA A 72 1.70 -5.77 -8.07
CA ALA A 72 0.34 -6.27 -8.27
C ALA A 72 -0.69 -5.30 -7.67
N VAL A 73 -1.82 -5.12 -8.35
CA VAL A 73 -2.98 -4.36 -7.85
C VAL A 73 -4.26 -5.20 -7.93
N ALA A 74 -5.17 -4.99 -6.99
CA ALA A 74 -6.53 -5.51 -7.06
C ALA A 74 -7.50 -4.32 -7.08
N LEU A 75 -8.30 -4.23 -8.14
CA LEU A 75 -9.33 -3.20 -8.28
C LEU A 75 -10.66 -3.72 -7.74
N ARG A 76 -11.47 -2.82 -7.17
CA ARG A 76 -12.83 -3.18 -6.73
C ARG A 76 -13.76 -3.46 -7.91
N GLN A 77 -13.61 -2.70 -8.99
CA GLN A 77 -14.40 -2.84 -10.23
C GLN A 77 -13.42 -2.87 -11.42
N PRO A 78 -12.76 -4.02 -11.65
CA PRO A 78 -11.79 -4.14 -12.72
C PRO A 78 -12.50 -4.10 -14.09
N ASN A 79 -11.89 -3.43 -15.07
CA ASN A 79 -12.37 -3.37 -16.46
C ASN A 79 -11.21 -3.75 -17.40
N PRO A 80 -11.38 -4.74 -18.30
CA PRO A 80 -10.35 -5.16 -19.26
C PRO A 80 -9.78 -4.00 -20.09
N ALA A 81 -10.63 -3.06 -20.52
CA ALA A 81 -10.19 -1.89 -21.29
C ALA A 81 -9.22 -0.97 -20.51
N GLY A 82 -9.22 -1.06 -19.18
CA GLY A 82 -8.33 -0.31 -18.29
C GLY A 82 -6.96 -0.96 -18.08
N ALA A 83 -6.76 -2.23 -18.46
CA ALA A 83 -5.53 -2.97 -18.19
C ALA A 83 -4.29 -2.30 -18.82
N GLY A 84 -4.41 -1.83 -20.07
CA GLY A 84 -3.31 -1.13 -20.75
C GLY A 84 -2.92 0.18 -20.06
N ARG A 85 -3.86 0.86 -19.41
CA ARG A 85 -3.57 2.07 -18.61
C ARG A 85 -2.79 1.73 -17.34
N LEU A 86 -3.12 0.63 -16.67
CA LEU A 86 -2.40 0.17 -15.49
C LEU A 86 -0.94 -0.19 -15.83
N ALA A 87 -0.71 -0.86 -16.96
CA ALA A 87 0.62 -1.17 -17.45
C ALA A 87 1.45 0.09 -17.72
N GLN A 88 0.86 1.14 -18.30
CA GLN A 88 1.52 2.44 -18.50
C GLN A 88 1.87 3.14 -17.18
N LEU A 89 1.10 2.92 -16.12
CA LEU A 89 1.44 3.37 -14.77
C LEU A 89 2.60 2.54 -14.18
N GLY A 90 2.97 1.42 -14.80
CA GLY A 90 4.04 0.50 -14.41
C GLY A 90 3.58 -0.58 -13.43
N VAL A 91 2.27 -0.89 -13.41
CA VAL A 91 1.73 -2.06 -12.72
C VAL A 91 2.10 -3.29 -13.55
N ASP A 92 2.66 -4.29 -12.88
CA ASP A 92 3.15 -5.51 -13.52
C ASP A 92 2.07 -6.60 -13.57
N GLU A 93 1.15 -6.58 -12.60
CA GLU A 93 0.08 -7.58 -12.48
C GLU A 93 -1.23 -6.96 -12.00
N LEU A 94 -2.34 -7.37 -12.63
CA LEU A 94 -3.69 -7.10 -12.15
C LEU A 94 -4.27 -8.39 -11.58
N VAL A 95 -4.65 -8.36 -10.31
CA VAL A 95 -5.29 -9.47 -9.61
C VAL A 95 -6.79 -9.25 -9.61
N LEU A 96 -7.54 -10.19 -10.18
CA LEU A 96 -8.99 -10.21 -10.14
C LEU A 96 -9.44 -10.91 -8.86
N VAL A 97 -10.30 -10.23 -8.10
CA VAL A 97 -10.89 -10.78 -6.89
C VAL A 97 -12.39 -10.75 -7.05
N ALA A 98 -12.97 -11.93 -7.10
CA ALA A 98 -14.40 -12.12 -7.27
C ALA A 98 -14.86 -13.31 -6.41
N SER A 99 -16.10 -13.25 -5.94
CA SER A 99 -16.70 -14.36 -5.21
C SER A 99 -17.19 -15.40 -6.23
N PRO A 100 -16.87 -16.69 -6.03
CA PRO A 100 -17.41 -17.74 -6.88
C PRO A 100 -18.93 -17.88 -6.68
N PRO A 101 -19.64 -18.54 -7.61
CA PRO A 101 -21.04 -18.91 -7.43
C PRO A 101 -21.26 -19.77 -6.17
N ASP A 102 -22.46 -19.70 -5.58
CA ASP A 102 -22.83 -20.49 -4.39
C ASP A 102 -22.82 -22.00 -4.66
N ASP A 103 -23.23 -22.40 -5.87
CA ASP A 103 -23.18 -23.80 -6.30
C ASP A 103 -21.80 -24.10 -6.94
N PRO A 104 -20.98 -24.97 -6.31
CA PRO A 104 -19.66 -25.30 -6.79
C PRO A 104 -19.67 -25.99 -8.17
N ALA A 105 -20.79 -26.59 -8.59
CA ALA A 105 -20.90 -27.19 -9.92
C ALA A 105 -20.70 -26.15 -11.05
N HIS A 106 -21.02 -24.88 -10.80
CA HIS A 106 -20.88 -23.79 -11.76
C HIS A 106 -19.51 -23.11 -11.71
N ALA A 107 -18.61 -23.48 -10.78
CA ALA A 107 -17.33 -22.79 -10.61
C ALA A 107 -16.43 -22.90 -11.84
N GLY A 108 -16.46 -24.04 -12.55
CA GLY A 108 -15.66 -24.24 -13.77
C GLY A 108 -16.08 -23.30 -14.90
N ASP A 109 -17.37 -23.24 -15.18
CA ASP A 109 -17.93 -22.36 -16.21
C ASP A 109 -17.71 -20.88 -15.85
N TRP A 110 -17.87 -20.52 -14.58
CA TRP A 110 -17.60 -19.17 -14.08
C TRP A 110 -16.13 -18.73 -14.27
N VAL A 111 -15.16 -19.61 -14.00
CA VAL A 111 -13.74 -19.31 -14.26
C VAL A 111 -13.48 -19.18 -15.77
N ALA A 112 -14.13 -20.01 -16.60
CA ALA A 112 -13.97 -19.96 -18.05
C ALA A 112 -14.51 -18.64 -18.63
N GLU A 113 -15.68 -18.19 -18.17
CA GLU A 113 -16.26 -16.89 -18.54
C GLU A 113 -15.35 -15.74 -18.09
N LEU A 114 -14.88 -15.77 -16.84
CA LEU A 114 -13.94 -14.76 -16.34
C LEU A 114 -12.64 -14.75 -17.14
N ALA A 115 -12.12 -15.90 -17.56
CA ALA A 115 -10.92 -15.95 -18.40
C ALA A 115 -11.19 -15.38 -19.80
N ALA A 116 -12.35 -15.68 -20.39
CA ALA A 116 -12.75 -15.18 -21.71
C ALA A 116 -12.88 -13.65 -21.75
N ASP A 117 -13.42 -13.05 -20.69
CA ASP A 117 -13.56 -11.59 -20.57
C ASP A 117 -12.21 -10.85 -20.45
N TRP A 118 -11.13 -11.57 -20.09
CA TRP A 118 -9.83 -11.02 -19.74
C TRP A 118 -8.67 -11.49 -20.64
N GLN A 119 -8.97 -12.11 -21.79
CA GLN A 119 -7.96 -12.43 -22.82
C GLN A 119 -7.50 -11.18 -23.59
#